data_AF-A0A524GC65-F1
#
_entry.id   AF-A0A524GC65-F1
#
_cell.length_a   1.000
_cell.length_b   1.000
_cell.length_c   1.000
_cell.angle_alpha   90.00
_cell.angle_beta   90.00
_cell.angle_gamma   90.00
#
_symmetry.space_group_name_H-M   'P 1'
#
loop_
_entity.id
_entity.type
_entity.pdbx_description
1 polymer ?
#
loop_
_entity_poly.entity_id
_entity_poly.type
_entity_poly.pdbx_seq_one_letter_code
_entity_poly.pdbx_strand_id
1 'polypeptide(L)'
;MKVIVIIINMKKRGFTLIELLVVIAIIGILSSAVLVALGSGRVKARDARRIADFRQINTAMEMCYADSSCSGMMDFYPTTADGTDPPSVIPYFTSVPVDPKNTPPHQYTWTANDAVSPGGALARKYYCAYARLESPVATTYFCSSNKGASQKSGIFTACTPNTAPCNADCCGWPL
;
A
#
# COMPACT_ATOMS: atom_id res chain seq x y z
N MET A 1 -41.17 39.58 33.82
CA MET A 1 -40.51 38.30 33.44
C MET A 1 -40.08 37.59 34.73
N LYS A 2 -40.94 36.73 35.27
CA LYS A 2 -40.67 35.97 36.51
C LYS A 2 -39.99 34.66 36.11
N VAL A 3 -38.72 34.51 36.44
CA VAL A 3 -37.95 33.29 36.19
C VAL A 3 -38.39 32.25 37.21
N ILE A 4 -38.93 31.14 36.70
CA ILE A 4 -39.27 29.94 37.48
C ILE A 4 -37.96 29.30 37.95
N VAL A 5 -37.75 29.27 39.27
CA VAL A 5 -36.65 28.52 39.90
C VAL A 5 -37.16 27.08 40.12
N ILE A 6 -36.67 26.14 39.31
CA ILE A 6 -36.86 24.70 39.56
C ILE A 6 -35.79 24.28 40.57
N ILE A 7 -36.19 24.04 41.82
CA ILE A 7 -35.29 23.47 42.85
C ILE A 7 -35.11 21.98 42.54
N ILE A 8 -33.97 21.63 41.94
CA ILE A 8 -33.55 20.24 41.74
C ILE A 8 -32.94 19.74 43.05
N ASN A 9 -33.63 18.88 43.78
CA ASN A 9 -33.11 18.31 45.03
C ASN A 9 -31.96 17.32 44.75
N MET A 10 -30.71 17.81 44.73
CA MET A 10 -29.51 17.00 44.49
C MET A 10 -29.18 16.15 45.73
N LYS A 11 -29.70 14.93 45.81
CA LYS A 11 -29.12 13.90 46.69
C LYS A 11 -27.71 13.56 46.20
N LYS A 12 -26.68 14.15 46.81
CA LYS A 12 -25.28 13.80 46.53
C LYS A 12 -25.02 12.36 46.99
N ARG A 13 -25.05 11.41 46.04
CA ARG A 13 -24.54 10.05 46.24
C ARG A 13 -23.03 10.09 46.02
N GLY A 14 -22.25 9.86 47.07
CA GLY A 14 -20.80 9.68 46.97
C GLY A 14 -20.48 8.30 46.39
N PHE A 15 -19.51 8.23 45.48
CA PHE A 15 -18.92 6.96 45.06
C PHE A 15 -18.15 6.35 46.22
N THR A 16 -18.29 5.05 46.43
CA THR A 16 -17.46 4.33 47.40
C THR A 16 -16.07 4.09 46.81
N LEU A 17 -15.04 4.08 47.66
CA LEU A 17 -13.65 3.80 47.22
C LEU A 17 -13.54 2.41 46.56
N ILE A 18 -14.33 1.44 47.03
CA ILE A 18 -14.34 0.09 46.48
C ILE A 18 -14.98 0.02 45.09
N GLU A 19 -16.04 0.80 44.83
CA GLU A 19 -16.64 0.89 43.49
C GLU A 19 -15.63 1.43 42.48
N LEU A 20 -14.88 2.48 42.84
CA LEU A 20 -13.86 3.03 41.94
C LEU A 20 -12.71 2.03 41.70
N LEU A 21 -12.30 1.28 42.73
CA LEU A 21 -11.23 0.29 42.65
C LEU A 21 -11.58 -0.89 41.73
N VAL A 22 -12.81 -1.40 41.80
CA VAL A 22 -13.26 -2.49 40.92
C VAL A 22 -13.34 -2.03 39.47
N VAL A 23 -13.75 -0.79 39.20
CA VAL A 23 -13.86 -0.26 37.84
C VAL A 23 -12.50 -0.17 37.16
N ILE A 24 -11.48 0.38 37.83
CA ILE A 24 -10.13 0.46 37.24
C ILE A 24 -9.51 -0.93 37.06
N ALA A 25 -9.85 -1.90 37.93
CA ALA A 25 -9.42 -3.29 37.78
C ALA A 25 -10.00 -3.92 36.50
N ILE A 26 -11.30 -3.73 36.24
CA ILE A 26 -11.97 -4.24 35.03
C ILE A 26 -11.43 -3.56 33.77
N ILE A 27 -11.27 -2.23 33.78
CA ILE A 27 -10.69 -1.48 32.65
C ILE A 27 -9.25 -1.96 32.38
N GLY A 28 -8.47 -2.23 33.43
CA GLY A 28 -7.12 -2.80 33.33
C GLY A 28 -7.11 -4.14 32.59
N ILE A 29 -7.99 -5.07 32.98
CA ILE A 29 -8.09 -6.39 32.35
C ILE A 29 -8.51 -6.25 30.87
N LEU A 30 -9.57 -5.50 30.58
CA LEU A 30 -10.08 -5.35 29.22
C LEU A 30 -9.09 -4.62 28.29
N SER A 31 -8.43 -3.57 28.79
CA SER A 31 -7.46 -2.81 27.99
C SER A 31 -6.23 -3.63 27.61
N SER A 32 -5.78 -4.55 28.48
CA SER A 32 -4.63 -5.41 28.20
C SER A 32 -4.86 -6.33 26.98
N ALA A 33 -6.06 -6.89 26.84
CA ALA A 33 -6.42 -7.76 25.73
C ALA A 33 -6.50 -6.98 24.39
N VAL A 34 -7.02 -5.75 24.43
CA VAL A 34 -7.14 -4.89 23.25
C VAL A 34 -5.76 -4.53 22.68
N LEU A 35 -4.78 -4.24 23.53
CA LEU A 35 -3.44 -3.87 23.10
C LEU A 35 -2.75 -4.98 22.28
N VAL A 36 -2.91 -6.24 22.69
CA VAL A 36 -2.35 -7.40 21.97
C VAL A 36 -3.00 -7.55 20.58
N ALA A 37 -4.32 -7.37 20.48
CA ALA A 37 -5.04 -7.47 19.21
C ALA A 37 -4.67 -6.34 18.23
N LEU A 38 -4.44 -5.11 18.71
CA LEU A 38 -4.14 -3.95 17.87
C LEU A 38 -2.80 -4.07 17.11
N GLY A 39 -1.81 -4.78 17.67
CA GLY A 39 -0.50 -4.96 17.03
C GLY A 39 -0.60 -5.65 15.67
N SER A 40 -1.29 -6.80 15.64
CA SER A 40 -1.49 -7.58 14.40
C SER A 40 -2.49 -6.90 13.43
N GLY A 41 -3.51 -6.21 13.96
CA GLY A 41 -4.47 -5.46 13.15
C GLY A 41 -3.81 -4.32 12.36
N ARG A 42 -2.88 -3.58 12.98
CA ARG A 42 -2.14 -2.50 12.30
C ARG A 42 -1.27 -3.01 11.16
N VAL A 43 -0.66 -4.19 11.33
CA VAL A 43 0.14 -4.85 10.28
C VAL A 43 -0.72 -5.18 9.07
N LYS A 44 -1.84 -5.90 9.30
CA LYS A 44 -2.79 -6.26 8.24
C LYS A 44 -3.39 -5.05 7.53
N ALA A 45 -3.68 -3.98 8.27
CA ALA A 45 -4.20 -2.74 7.69
C ALA A 45 -3.19 -2.07 6.74
N ARG A 46 -1.90 -2.05 7.10
CA ARG A 46 -0.85 -1.54 6.20
C ARG A 46 -0.70 -2.41 4.96
N ASP A 47 -0.70 -3.73 5.12
CA ASP A 47 -0.64 -4.65 3.97
C ASP A 47 -1.85 -4.51 3.05
N ALA A 48 -3.06 -4.36 3.60
CA ALA A 48 -4.27 -4.09 2.81
C ALA A 48 -4.15 -2.79 2.01
N ARG A 49 -3.56 -1.74 2.59
CA ARG A 49 -3.27 -0.50 1.87
C ARG A 49 -2.27 -0.72 0.74
N ARG A 50 -1.16 -1.42 0.97
CA ARG A 50 -0.18 -1.77 -0.08
C ARG A 50 -0.87 -2.46 -1.24
N ILE A 51 -1.67 -3.48 -0.96
CA ILE A 51 -2.39 -4.26 -1.97
C ILE A 51 -3.34 -3.36 -2.77
N ALA A 52 -4.08 -2.47 -2.11
CA ALA A 52 -4.97 -1.53 -2.78
C ALA A 52 -4.20 -0.56 -3.69
N ASP A 53 -3.08 -0.02 -3.20
CA ASP A 53 -2.23 0.92 -3.93
C ASP A 53 -1.69 0.29 -5.22
N PHE A 54 -1.13 -0.94 -5.17
CA PHE A 54 -0.65 -1.63 -6.37
C PHE A 54 -1.75 -2.00 -7.36
N ARG A 55 -2.97 -2.30 -6.90
CA ARG A 55 -4.11 -2.54 -7.81
C ARG A 55 -4.51 -1.26 -8.53
N GLN A 56 -4.55 -0.13 -7.83
CA GLN A 56 -4.82 1.16 -8.45
C GLN A 56 -3.76 1.52 -9.48
N ILE A 57 -2.48 1.27 -9.16
CA ILE A 57 -1.40 1.53 -10.11
C ILE A 57 -1.51 0.62 -11.32
N ASN A 58 -1.82 -0.67 -11.13
CA ASN A 58 -2.06 -1.58 -12.23
C ASN A 58 -3.09 -1.03 -13.20
N THR A 59 -4.27 -0.66 -12.67
CA THR A 59 -5.36 -0.11 -13.49
C THR A 59 -4.96 1.21 -14.16
N ALA A 60 -4.28 2.12 -13.45
CA ALA A 60 -3.82 3.39 -14.03
C ALA A 60 -2.82 3.18 -15.17
N MET A 61 -1.90 2.22 -15.01
CA MET A 61 -0.90 1.88 -16.03
C MET A 61 -1.55 1.28 -17.28
N GLU A 62 -2.50 0.36 -17.12
CA GLU A 62 -3.24 -0.20 -18.25
C GLU A 62 -4.11 0.85 -18.97
N MET A 63 -4.77 1.75 -18.22
CA MET A 63 -5.53 2.85 -18.82
C MET A 63 -4.63 3.81 -19.60
N CYS A 64 -3.46 4.16 -19.04
CA CYS A 64 -2.49 5.01 -19.73
C CYS A 64 -1.90 4.34 -20.97
N TYR A 65 -1.60 3.04 -20.90
CA TYR A 65 -1.09 2.29 -22.05
C TYR A 65 -2.10 2.28 -23.20
N ALA A 66 -3.40 2.15 -22.91
CA ALA A 66 -4.46 2.21 -23.90
C ALA A 66 -4.77 3.65 -24.39
N ASP A 67 -4.41 4.67 -23.63
CA ASP A 67 -4.62 6.08 -23.98
C ASP A 67 -3.39 6.69 -24.63
N SER A 68 -3.47 6.88 -25.95
CA SER A 68 -2.42 7.54 -26.76
C SER A 68 -2.00 8.93 -26.26
N SER A 69 -2.86 9.65 -25.54
CA SER A 69 -2.51 10.96 -24.96
C SER A 69 -1.59 10.83 -23.75
N CYS A 70 -1.68 9.72 -23.03
CA CYS A 70 -0.86 9.41 -21.86
C CYS A 70 0.44 8.68 -22.25
N SER A 71 0.35 7.72 -23.18
CA SER A 71 1.52 6.97 -23.69
C SER A 71 2.33 7.71 -24.76
N GLY A 72 1.95 8.94 -25.11
CA GLY A 72 2.64 9.74 -26.13
C GLY A 72 2.56 9.11 -27.53
N MET A 73 1.45 8.43 -27.83
CA MET A 73 1.20 7.67 -29.07
C MET A 73 2.19 6.52 -29.30
N MET A 74 2.75 5.96 -28.23
CA MET A 74 3.71 4.87 -28.31
C MET A 74 3.23 3.67 -27.49
N ASP A 75 3.60 2.46 -27.91
CA ASP A 75 3.28 1.21 -27.19
C ASP A 75 4.19 1.04 -25.96
N PHE A 76 4.16 1.96 -24.99
CA PHE A 76 4.94 1.86 -23.77
C PHE A 76 4.15 2.22 -22.51
N TYR A 77 4.60 1.68 -21.38
CA TYR A 77 4.18 2.14 -20.06
C TYR A 77 4.99 3.37 -19.64
N PRO A 78 4.34 4.38 -19.04
CA PRO A 78 5.04 5.57 -18.58
C PRO A 78 5.98 5.17 -17.43
N THR A 79 7.24 5.59 -17.49
CA THR A 79 8.16 5.59 -16.33
C THR A 79 8.84 6.96 -16.19
N THR A 80 9.44 7.30 -15.05
CA THR A 80 10.27 8.51 -14.93
C THR A 80 11.51 8.40 -15.83
N ALA A 81 12.22 9.51 -16.02
CA ALA A 81 13.45 9.53 -16.80
C ALA A 81 14.52 8.56 -16.23
N ASP A 82 14.50 8.37 -14.92
CA ASP A 82 15.46 7.52 -14.20
C ASP A 82 15.04 6.04 -14.14
N GLY A 83 13.82 5.68 -14.59
CA GLY A 83 13.32 4.30 -14.62
C GLY A 83 13.05 3.67 -13.25
N THR A 84 13.24 4.42 -12.16
CA THR A 84 13.22 3.96 -10.77
C THR A 84 11.92 4.26 -10.02
N ASP A 85 11.05 5.11 -10.56
CA ASP A 85 9.79 5.52 -9.94
C ASP A 85 8.64 5.44 -10.95
N PRO A 86 7.40 5.13 -10.54
CA PRO A 86 6.29 5.40 -11.42
C PRO A 86 6.17 6.91 -11.56
N PRO A 87 6.00 7.43 -12.77
CA PRO A 87 5.65 8.80 -12.96
C PRO A 87 4.23 8.99 -12.44
N SER A 88 3.88 10.23 -12.17
CA SER A 88 2.46 10.57 -12.11
C SER A 88 1.86 10.19 -13.46
N VAL A 89 0.97 9.20 -13.46
CA VAL A 89 0.32 8.67 -14.67
C VAL A 89 -0.84 9.60 -15.00
N ILE A 90 -0.57 10.83 -15.42
CA ILE A 90 -1.61 11.84 -15.69
C ILE A 90 -2.36 11.43 -16.96
N PRO A 91 -3.71 11.39 -16.98
CA PRO A 91 -4.65 11.89 -15.95
C PRO A 91 -5.12 10.86 -14.90
N TYR A 92 -4.73 9.59 -15.05
CA TYR A 92 -5.22 8.47 -14.24
C TYR A 92 -4.66 8.38 -12.82
N PHE A 93 -3.54 9.07 -12.55
CA PHE A 93 -2.84 9.03 -11.28
C PHE A 93 -2.01 10.30 -11.06
N THR A 94 -2.46 11.14 -10.14
CA THR A 94 -1.85 12.46 -9.89
C THR A 94 -0.57 12.40 -9.06
N SER A 95 -0.41 11.34 -8.26
CA SER A 95 0.77 11.14 -7.42
C SER A 95 0.84 9.67 -7.01
N VAL A 96 2.04 9.13 -6.97
CA VAL A 96 2.27 7.75 -6.53
C VAL A 96 2.07 7.63 -5.01
N PRO A 97 1.27 6.67 -4.53
CA PRO A 97 1.14 6.36 -3.12
C PRO A 97 2.48 5.99 -2.52
N VAL A 98 2.73 6.50 -1.33
CA VAL A 98 3.93 6.17 -0.55
C VAL A 98 3.57 5.07 0.44
N ASP A 99 4.49 4.11 0.63
CA ASP A 99 4.35 3.06 1.62
C ASP A 99 4.03 3.64 3.02
N PRO A 100 3.10 3.03 3.80
CA PRO A 100 2.73 3.55 5.12
C PRO A 100 3.86 3.62 6.15
N LYS A 101 4.92 2.81 6.02
CA LYS A 101 6.14 2.93 6.83
C LYS A 101 7.20 3.77 6.15
N ASN A 102 7.31 3.67 4.83
CA ASN A 102 8.33 4.34 4.01
C ASN A 102 9.77 4.07 4.49
N THR A 103 10.02 2.90 5.09
CA THR A 103 11.34 2.47 5.59
C THR A 103 11.76 1.18 4.92
N PRO A 104 13.05 0.98 4.57
CA PRO A 104 13.55 -0.31 4.10
C PRO A 104 13.21 -1.42 5.11
N PRO A 105 12.81 -2.63 4.68
CA PRO A 105 12.67 -3.13 3.30
C PRO A 105 11.24 -2.99 2.73
N HIS A 106 10.37 -2.16 3.30
CA HIS A 106 8.95 -2.05 2.95
C HIS A 106 8.62 -0.94 1.96
N GLN A 107 9.63 -0.23 1.45
CA GLN A 107 9.44 0.80 0.43
C GLN A 107 8.94 0.20 -0.88
N TYR A 108 8.12 0.96 -1.60
CA TYR A 108 7.67 0.56 -2.93
C TYR A 108 8.85 0.63 -3.88
N THR A 109 9.02 -0.39 -4.70
CA THR A 109 10.12 -0.47 -5.66
C THR A 109 9.57 -0.66 -7.06
N TRP A 110 10.25 -0.04 -8.01
CA TRP A 110 9.84 0.02 -9.40
C TRP A 110 11.02 -0.28 -10.31
N THR A 111 10.71 -0.93 -11.42
CA THR A 111 11.64 -1.07 -12.54
C THR A 111 10.85 -1.07 -13.83
N ALA A 112 11.43 -0.53 -14.89
CA ALA A 112 10.90 -0.65 -16.24
C ALA A 112 11.84 -1.50 -17.10
N ASN A 113 11.31 -1.98 -18.22
CA ASN A 113 12.15 -2.46 -19.30
C ASN A 113 12.78 -1.25 -19.99
N ASP A 114 14.09 -1.12 -19.89
CA ASP A 114 14.86 -0.03 -20.48
C ASP A 114 15.64 -0.52 -21.71
N ALA A 115 15.27 -1.64 -22.31
CA ALA A 115 16.02 -2.18 -23.44
C ALA A 115 15.95 -1.13 -24.56
N VAL A 116 17.08 -0.44 -24.75
CA VAL A 116 17.33 0.33 -25.95
C VAL A 116 17.32 -0.71 -27.06
N SER A 117 16.24 -0.76 -27.84
CA SER A 117 16.25 -1.55 -29.07
C SER A 117 17.47 -1.10 -29.89
N PRO A 118 18.23 -2.00 -30.52
CA PRO A 118 19.28 -1.57 -31.45
C PRO A 118 18.60 -0.76 -32.56
N GLY A 119 18.73 0.58 -32.53
CA GLY A 119 18.04 1.47 -33.45
C GLY A 119 17.15 2.57 -32.83
N GLY A 120 17.16 2.78 -31.52
CA GLY A 120 16.66 4.04 -30.95
C GLY A 120 15.13 4.20 -30.95
N ALA A 121 14.45 3.32 -30.22
CA ALA A 121 13.16 3.61 -29.59
C ALA A 121 13.08 2.81 -28.29
N LEU A 122 12.69 3.46 -27.20
CA LEU A 122 12.70 2.93 -25.84
C LEU A 122 11.69 1.77 -25.72
N ALA A 123 12.15 0.53 -25.53
CA ALA A 123 11.27 -0.64 -25.43
C ALA A 123 10.65 -0.79 -24.03
N ARG A 124 10.00 0.26 -23.51
CA ARG A 124 9.33 0.29 -22.19
C ARG A 124 7.97 -0.43 -22.21
N LYS A 125 7.92 -1.59 -22.86
CA LYS A 125 6.72 -2.43 -23.01
C LYS A 125 6.31 -3.16 -21.74
N TYR A 126 7.20 -3.20 -20.76
CA TYR A 126 7.00 -3.92 -19.52
C TYR A 126 7.42 -3.04 -18.35
N TYR A 127 6.68 -3.17 -17.25
CA TYR A 127 7.01 -2.54 -15.98
C TYR A 127 6.84 -3.55 -14.86
N CYS A 128 7.53 -3.29 -13.77
CA CYS A 128 7.38 -4.00 -12.53
C CYS A 128 7.28 -3.04 -11.38
N ALA A 129 6.31 -3.32 -10.52
CA ALA A 129 6.07 -2.64 -9.29
C ALA A 129 5.96 -3.67 -8.18
N TYR A 130 6.57 -3.47 -7.02
CA TYR A 130 6.36 -4.38 -5.91
C TYR A 130 6.62 -3.76 -4.55
N ALA A 131 6.03 -4.36 -3.51
CA ALA A 131 6.36 -4.11 -2.12
C ALA A 131 6.33 -5.39 -1.30
N ARG A 132 7.19 -5.43 -0.29
CA ARG A 132 7.24 -6.53 0.68
C ARG A 132 6.11 -6.37 1.70
N LEU A 133 5.27 -7.39 1.82
CA LEU A 133 4.23 -7.44 2.85
C LEU A 133 4.87 -7.71 4.21
N GLU A 134 4.21 -7.20 5.26
CA GLU A 134 4.61 -7.43 6.63
C GLU A 134 4.10 -8.77 7.17
N SER A 135 3.02 -9.31 6.60
CA SER A 135 2.43 -10.58 7.01
C SER A 135 2.02 -11.47 5.82
N PRO A 136 2.52 -12.73 5.73
CA PRO A 136 3.54 -13.35 6.58
C PRO A 136 4.94 -12.79 6.30
N VAL A 137 5.73 -12.68 7.38
CA VAL A 137 6.98 -11.90 7.41
C VAL A 137 8.00 -12.44 6.41
N ALA A 138 8.69 -11.49 5.77
CA ALA A 138 9.93 -11.64 5.02
C ALA A 138 9.89 -12.34 3.65
N THR A 139 8.90 -13.19 3.35
CA THR A 139 8.86 -13.92 2.08
C THR A 139 7.69 -13.56 1.19
N THR A 140 6.74 -12.75 1.66
CA THR A 140 5.62 -12.36 0.82
C THR A 140 5.78 -10.95 0.28
N TYR A 141 5.45 -10.80 -0.99
CA TYR A 141 5.43 -9.53 -1.68
C TYR A 141 4.16 -9.44 -2.51
N PHE A 142 3.73 -8.21 -2.73
CA PHE A 142 2.67 -7.90 -3.68
C PHE A 142 3.30 -7.14 -4.83
N CYS A 143 3.01 -7.59 -6.05
CA CYS A 143 3.57 -7.01 -7.26
C CYS A 143 2.45 -6.60 -8.22
N SER A 144 2.78 -5.69 -9.14
CA SER A 144 1.98 -5.30 -10.28
C SER A 144 2.85 -5.24 -11.53
N SER A 145 2.36 -5.80 -12.63
CA SER A 145 2.97 -5.77 -13.95
C SER A 145 1.90 -5.62 -15.04
N ASN A 146 2.32 -5.60 -16.30
CA ASN A 146 1.46 -5.67 -17.48
C ASN A 146 0.61 -6.96 -17.57
N LYS A 147 0.89 -7.96 -16.73
CA LYS A 147 0.08 -9.18 -16.60
C LYS A 147 -0.95 -9.12 -15.47
N GLY A 148 -0.96 -8.02 -14.71
CA GLY A 148 -1.84 -7.81 -13.58
C GLY A 148 -1.09 -7.70 -12.26
N ALA A 149 -1.86 -7.63 -11.17
CA ALA A 149 -1.33 -7.55 -9.82
C ALA A 149 -1.57 -8.85 -9.04
N SER A 150 -0.55 -9.35 -8.36
CA SER A 150 -0.63 -10.62 -7.62
C SER A 150 0.21 -10.62 -6.35
N GLN A 151 -0.23 -11.42 -5.37
CA GLN A 151 0.58 -11.73 -4.19
C GLN A 151 1.43 -12.95 -4.47
N LYS A 152 2.70 -12.90 -4.09
CA LYS A 152 3.65 -14.00 -4.24
C LYS A 152 4.40 -14.29 -2.95
N SER A 153 4.92 -15.50 -2.88
CA SER A 153 5.72 -16.02 -1.77
C SER A 153 7.07 -16.50 -2.31
N GLY A 154 8.16 -16.06 -1.70
CA GLY A 154 9.54 -16.35 -2.09
C GLY A 154 10.49 -15.19 -1.81
N ILE A 155 11.79 -15.43 -1.96
CA ILE A 155 12.78 -14.35 -1.99
C ILE A 155 12.60 -13.63 -3.32
N PHE A 156 12.10 -12.39 -3.27
CA PHE A 156 12.13 -11.53 -4.43
C PHE A 156 13.58 -11.13 -4.69
N THR A 157 14.19 -11.67 -5.74
CA THR A 157 15.46 -11.16 -6.25
C THR A 157 15.17 -9.81 -6.87
N ALA A 158 15.81 -8.75 -6.36
CA ALA A 158 15.63 -7.38 -6.84
C ALA A 158 15.67 -7.37 -8.37
N CYS A 159 14.63 -6.79 -8.97
CA CYS A 159 14.54 -6.71 -10.41
C CYS A 159 15.57 -5.72 -10.93
N THR A 160 16.50 -6.19 -11.77
CA THR A 160 17.30 -5.29 -12.60
C THR A 160 16.60 -5.11 -13.94
N PRO A 161 16.60 -3.90 -14.52
CA PRO A 161 16.06 -3.68 -15.85
C PRO A 161 16.63 -4.71 -16.84
N ASN A 162 15.76 -5.26 -17.68
CA ASN A 162 16.13 -6.16 -18.79
C ASN A 162 16.68 -7.55 -18.42
N THR A 163 16.58 -7.99 -17.16
CA THR A 163 16.85 -9.39 -16.77
C THR A 163 15.56 -10.17 -16.52
N ALA A 164 15.56 -11.49 -16.78
CA ALA A 164 14.45 -12.35 -16.40
C ALA A 164 14.40 -12.52 -14.86
N PRO A 165 13.22 -12.49 -14.22
CA PRO A 165 11.86 -12.50 -14.80
C PRO A 165 11.28 -11.11 -15.19
N CYS A 166 12.01 -10.03 -14.91
CA CYS A 166 11.55 -8.64 -15.04
C CYS A 166 11.34 -8.19 -16.51
N ASN A 167 11.91 -8.91 -17.47
CA ASN A 167 11.76 -8.65 -18.90
C ASN A 167 10.39 -9.04 -19.49
N ALA A 168 9.63 -9.91 -18.83
CA ALA A 168 8.33 -10.41 -19.32
C ALA A 168 7.23 -10.33 -18.26
N ASP A 169 7.56 -10.62 -16.99
CA ASP A 169 6.65 -10.51 -15.87
C ASP A 169 7.36 -10.70 -14.51
N CYS A 170 7.51 -9.61 -13.74
CA CYS A 170 8.08 -9.70 -12.40
C CYS A 170 7.11 -10.29 -11.36
N CYS A 171 5.83 -10.43 -11.71
CA CYS A 171 4.87 -11.15 -10.91
C CYS A 171 4.95 -12.66 -11.12
N GLY A 172 5.93 -13.23 -11.85
CA GLY A 172 6.18 -14.67 -11.88
C GLY A 172 4.95 -15.51 -12.24
N TRP A 173 4.18 -15.09 -13.23
CA TRP A 173 3.21 -15.92 -13.93
C TRP A 173 3.97 -17.00 -14.73
N PRO A 174 3.47 -18.25 -14.78
CA PRO A 174 4.09 -19.26 -15.65
C PRO A 174 4.05 -18.74 -17.09
N LEU A 175 5.23 -18.71 -17.73
CA LEU A 175 5.39 -18.40 -19.15
C LEU A 175 4.65 -19.41 -20.02
#